data_AF-A0A250E970-F1
#
_entry.id   AF-A0A250E970-F1
#
_cell.length_a   1.000
_cell.length_b   1.000
_cell.length_c   1.000
_cell.angle_alpha   90.00
_cell.angle_beta   90.00
_cell.angle_gamma   90.00
#
_symmetry.space_group_name_H-M   'P 1'
#
loop_
_entity.id
_entity.type
_entity.pdbx_description
1 polymer ?
#
loop_
_entity_poly.entity_id
_entity_poly.type
_entity_poly.pdbx_seq_one_letter_code
_entity_poly.pdbx_strand_id
1 'polypeptide(L)'
;MAWIKKHINRILIISSIACIVFSIISPFIFTRSNEWGVDFSKTGEIGDTIGGLTSPFIGVAAVFVTALAFYAQYRANQIQINALREQKKQFEEEQKEYRKETELQKFETQFYEMLRLHKENVNEIEIETIDGKTIKGRNAFFEMKKDLEDMFPMYESRLNGNSLRGIYGVFFWGILNKGLVLRDNLFENKSTLHSFINKVEDYLIKEVISPTNMSYLPEIVWGRHKLKIERLKGHHSYLGHYYRHLFLTVKFVVNQKEDLISEEEKLNYLRILRAQLSNYEQIMLFYNWLSSYGGDWENNENQFFTKYKMIHNLWHREMYKDDFIKGKLEELIDKYKKNGGSGDFFEMGDDIEDTENK
;
A
#
# COMPACT_ATOMS: atom_id res chain seq x y z
N MET A 1 -0.01 56.37 -18.00
CA MET A 1 -1.12 55.47 -18.40
C MET A 1 -2.09 55.11 -17.28
N ALA A 2 -1.67 54.86 -16.03
CA ALA A 2 -2.57 54.48 -14.93
C ALA A 2 -3.65 55.53 -14.59
N TRP A 3 -3.30 56.82 -14.66
CA TRP A 3 -4.22 57.93 -14.40
C TRP A 3 -5.37 58.00 -15.42
N ILE A 4 -5.06 57.86 -16.71
CA ILE A 4 -6.05 57.85 -17.80
C ILE A 4 -6.99 56.66 -17.61
N LYS A 5 -6.46 55.45 -17.36
CA LYS A 5 -7.27 54.24 -17.09
C LYS A 5 -8.25 54.41 -15.92
N LYS A 6 -7.86 55.16 -14.88
CA LYS A 6 -8.71 55.44 -13.71
C LYS A 6 -9.83 56.43 -14.00
N HIS A 7 -9.63 57.37 -14.93
CA HIS A 7 -10.57 58.47 -15.19
C HIS A 7 -11.29 58.39 -16.55
N ILE A 8 -10.96 57.41 -17.38
CA ILE A 8 -11.50 57.29 -18.75
C ILE A 8 -13.02 57.25 -18.80
N ASN A 9 -13.67 56.57 -17.85
CA ASN A 9 -15.14 56.54 -17.76
C ASN A 9 -15.72 57.93 -17.49
N ARG A 10 -15.10 58.71 -16.61
CA ARG A 10 -15.55 60.08 -16.30
C ARG A 10 -15.34 61.01 -17.48
N ILE A 11 -14.20 60.89 -18.18
CA ILE A 11 -13.88 61.68 -19.37
C ILE A 11 -14.90 61.39 -20.48
N LEU A 12 -15.16 60.12 -20.79
CA LEU A 12 -16.13 59.74 -21.82
C LEU A 12 -17.56 60.21 -21.49
N ILE A 13 -18.00 60.07 -20.24
CA ILE A 13 -19.32 60.56 -19.80
C ILE A 13 -19.43 62.08 -19.95
N ILE A 14 -18.42 62.83 -19.49
CA ILE A 14 -18.41 64.30 -19.58
C ILE A 14 -18.40 64.76 -21.04
N SER A 15 -17.59 64.12 -21.89
CA SER A 15 -17.55 64.41 -23.34
C SER A 15 -18.87 64.09 -24.04
N SER A 16 -19.53 62.96 -23.72
CA SER A 16 -20.86 62.64 -24.25
C SER A 16 -21.91 63.68 -23.85
N ILE A 17 -21.93 64.07 -22.58
CA ILE A 17 -22.88 65.09 -22.08
C ILE A 17 -22.62 66.44 -22.76
N ALA A 18 -21.35 66.84 -22.90
CA ALA A 18 -20.98 68.06 -23.60
C ALA A 18 -21.41 68.05 -25.08
N CYS A 19 -21.26 66.93 -25.79
CA CYS A 19 -21.72 66.79 -27.17
C CYS A 19 -23.25 66.85 -27.30
N ILE A 20 -24.00 66.24 -26.37
CA ILE A 20 -25.47 66.31 -26.35
C ILE A 20 -25.95 67.74 -26.07
N VAL A 21 -25.35 68.40 -25.08
CA VAL A 21 -25.67 69.81 -24.76
C VAL A 21 -25.31 70.72 -25.94
N PHE A 22 -24.16 70.48 -26.59
CA PHE A 22 -23.76 71.22 -27.78
C PHE A 22 -24.69 70.97 -28.97
N SER A 23 -25.23 69.75 -29.15
CA SER A 23 -26.18 69.47 -30.23
C SER A 23 -27.51 70.22 -30.04
N ILE A 24 -27.89 70.54 -28.81
CA ILE A 24 -29.10 71.33 -28.53
C ILE A 24 -28.84 72.82 -28.81
N ILE A 25 -27.62 73.30 -28.57
CA ILE A 25 -27.23 74.71 -28.70
C ILE A 25 -26.74 75.05 -30.12
N SER A 26 -26.17 74.09 -30.86
CA SER A 26 -25.55 74.31 -32.17
C SER A 26 -26.49 74.89 -33.22
N PRO A 27 -27.78 74.51 -33.31
CA PRO A 27 -28.69 75.15 -34.26
C PRO A 27 -28.79 76.64 -33.98
N PHE A 28 -28.98 77.04 -32.71
CA PHE A 28 -29.10 78.44 -32.33
C PHE A 28 -27.84 79.27 -32.57
N ILE A 29 -26.65 78.66 -32.49
CA ILE A 29 -25.38 79.34 -32.77
C ILE A 29 -25.18 79.51 -34.27
N PHE A 30 -25.44 78.47 -35.06
CA PHE A 30 -25.12 78.43 -36.49
C PHE A 30 -26.24 78.92 -37.42
N THR A 31 -27.48 79.09 -36.92
CA THR A 31 -28.61 79.69 -37.68
C THR A 31 -28.86 81.16 -37.36
N ARG A 32 -28.08 81.77 -36.45
CA ARG A 32 -28.07 83.23 -36.29
C ARG A 32 -27.60 83.89 -37.58
N SER A 33 -28.19 85.03 -37.95
CA SER A 33 -27.89 85.74 -39.19
C SER A 33 -26.39 86.03 -39.30
N ASN A 34 -25.69 85.26 -40.12
CA ASN A 34 -24.39 85.67 -40.62
C ASN A 34 -24.59 86.74 -41.69
N GLU A 35 -23.63 87.64 -41.84
CA GLU A 35 -23.54 88.62 -42.93
C GLU A 35 -23.45 88.00 -44.34
N TRP A 36 -23.64 86.68 -44.48
CA TRP A 36 -23.50 85.89 -45.71
C TRP A 36 -24.84 85.48 -46.35
N GLY A 37 -25.97 86.07 -45.94
CA GLY A 37 -27.20 86.11 -46.76
C GLY A 37 -27.90 84.77 -47.02
N VAL A 38 -27.89 83.85 -46.06
CA VAL A 38 -28.64 82.58 -46.17
C VAL A 38 -30.02 82.74 -45.55
N ASP A 39 -31.08 82.67 -46.36
CA ASP A 39 -32.50 82.80 -45.95
C ASP A 39 -33.11 81.41 -45.69
N PHE A 40 -33.60 81.19 -44.47
CA PHE A 40 -34.15 79.91 -44.01
C PHE A 40 -35.69 79.90 -43.92
N SER A 41 -36.39 80.76 -44.68
CA SER A 41 -37.85 80.92 -44.59
C SER A 41 -38.71 79.69 -44.91
N LYS A 42 -38.16 78.65 -45.56
CA LYS A 42 -38.88 77.41 -45.91
C LYS A 42 -38.65 76.33 -44.84
N THR A 43 -39.74 75.80 -44.28
CA THR A 43 -39.72 74.85 -43.14
C THR A 43 -38.96 73.54 -43.40
N GLY A 44 -38.86 73.09 -44.65
CA GLY A 44 -38.04 71.92 -45.03
C GLY A 44 -36.54 72.16 -44.89
N GLU A 45 -36.05 73.33 -45.33
CA GLU A 45 -34.62 73.69 -45.30
C GLU A 45 -34.12 73.96 -43.86
N ILE A 46 -35.01 74.42 -42.97
CA ILE A 46 -34.74 74.51 -41.53
C ILE A 46 -34.54 73.11 -40.93
N GLY A 47 -35.43 72.16 -41.27
CA GLY A 47 -35.32 70.78 -40.79
C GLY A 47 -34.02 70.10 -41.22
N ASP A 48 -33.62 70.29 -42.47
CA ASP A 48 -32.37 69.75 -43.02
C ASP A 48 -31.13 70.39 -42.39
N THR A 49 -31.18 71.70 -42.11
CA THR A 49 -30.08 72.44 -41.45
C THR A 49 -29.93 72.02 -39.98
N ILE A 50 -31.03 71.89 -39.24
CA ILE A 50 -31.01 71.39 -37.86
C ILE A 50 -30.56 69.94 -37.83
N GLY A 51 -31.08 69.09 -38.71
CA GLY A 51 -30.68 67.68 -38.82
C GLY A 51 -29.18 67.54 -39.14
N GLY A 52 -28.69 68.27 -40.13
CA GLY A 52 -27.28 68.25 -40.55
C GLY A 52 -26.32 68.80 -39.49
N LEU A 53 -26.73 69.78 -38.69
CA LEU A 53 -25.93 70.37 -37.62
C LEU A 53 -25.97 69.57 -36.31
N THR A 54 -27.08 68.88 -36.00
CA THR A 54 -27.23 68.16 -34.71
C THR A 54 -26.79 66.70 -34.79
N SER A 55 -27.04 66.05 -35.93
CA SER A 55 -26.77 64.61 -36.12
C SER A 55 -25.30 64.21 -35.89
N PRO A 56 -24.28 64.98 -36.34
CA PRO A 56 -22.89 64.64 -36.06
C PRO A 56 -22.55 64.61 -34.57
N PHE A 57 -23.08 65.53 -33.77
CA PHE A 57 -22.82 65.60 -32.33
C PHE A 57 -23.54 64.49 -31.56
N ILE A 58 -24.78 64.16 -31.96
CA ILE A 58 -25.50 62.99 -31.43
C ILE A 58 -24.76 61.71 -31.79
N GLY A 59 -24.26 61.59 -33.03
CA GLY A 59 -23.45 60.45 -33.47
C GLY A 59 -22.17 60.28 -32.65
N VAL A 60 -21.43 61.35 -32.41
CA VAL A 60 -20.21 61.32 -31.56
C VAL A 60 -20.56 60.95 -30.11
N ALA A 61 -21.64 61.52 -29.55
CA ALA A 61 -22.10 61.17 -28.21
C ALA A 61 -22.49 59.68 -28.09
N ALA A 62 -23.17 59.15 -29.10
CA ALA A 62 -23.52 57.73 -29.19
C ALA A 62 -22.28 56.84 -29.25
N VAL A 63 -21.27 57.18 -30.07
CA VAL A 63 -19.99 56.45 -30.14
C VAL A 63 -19.31 56.38 -28.77
N PHE A 64 -19.27 57.48 -28.02
CA PHE A 64 -18.68 57.51 -26.67
C PHE A 64 -19.46 56.67 -25.66
N VAL A 65 -20.80 56.72 -25.66
CA VAL A 65 -21.64 55.89 -24.77
C VAL A 65 -21.47 54.41 -25.11
N THR A 66 -21.50 54.06 -26.40
CA THR A 66 -21.28 52.69 -26.88
C THR A 66 -19.88 52.20 -26.52
N ALA A 67 -18.83 53.01 -26.68
CA ALA A 67 -17.48 52.67 -26.26
C ALA A 67 -17.37 52.43 -24.76
N LEU A 68 -18.10 53.21 -23.94
CA LEU A 68 -18.16 53.02 -22.49
C LEU A 68 -18.86 51.72 -22.11
N ALA A 69 -19.98 51.40 -22.77
CA ALA A 69 -20.69 50.14 -22.58
C ALA A 69 -19.80 48.92 -22.90
N PHE A 70 -19.12 48.95 -24.06
CA PHE A 70 -18.16 47.91 -24.44
C PHE A 70 -16.98 47.81 -23.49
N TYR A 71 -16.47 48.94 -22.98
CA TYR A 71 -15.38 48.93 -22.00
C TYR A 71 -15.80 48.32 -20.66
N ALA A 72 -17.02 48.64 -20.18
CA ALA A 72 -17.58 48.04 -18.98
C ALA A 72 -17.76 46.52 -19.16
N GLN A 73 -18.30 46.08 -20.30
CA GLN A 73 -18.44 44.66 -20.65
C GLN A 73 -17.08 43.95 -20.73
N TYR A 74 -16.08 44.59 -21.35
CA TYR A 74 -14.72 44.06 -21.40
C TYR A 74 -14.15 43.85 -20.00
N ARG A 75 -14.31 44.81 -19.08
CA ARG A 75 -13.85 44.65 -17.70
C ARG A 75 -14.58 43.53 -16.97
N ALA A 76 -15.91 43.41 -17.12
CA ALA A 76 -16.68 42.32 -16.53
C ALA A 76 -16.19 40.94 -17.03
N ASN A 77 -15.96 40.81 -18.33
CA ASN A 77 -15.42 39.58 -18.93
C ASN A 77 -14.03 39.23 -18.37
N GLN A 78 -13.16 40.22 -18.16
CA GLN A 78 -11.83 39.96 -17.56
C GLN A 78 -11.93 39.45 -16.13
N ILE A 79 -12.81 40.03 -15.32
CA ILE A 79 -13.07 39.56 -13.94
C ILE A 79 -13.60 38.13 -13.98
N GLN A 80 -14.54 37.84 -14.88
CA GLN A 80 -15.12 36.50 -15.04
C GLN A 80 -14.07 35.47 -15.48
N ILE A 81 -13.20 35.80 -16.44
CA ILE A 81 -12.11 34.92 -16.88
C ILE A 81 -11.15 34.60 -15.72
N ASN A 82 -10.81 35.60 -14.91
CA ASN A 82 -9.92 35.39 -13.77
C ASN A 82 -10.60 34.52 -12.70
N ALA A 83 -11.87 34.78 -12.37
CA ALA A 83 -12.63 33.95 -11.44
C ALA A 83 -12.76 32.50 -11.91
N LEU A 84 -13.02 32.27 -13.21
CA LEU A 84 -13.08 30.94 -13.80
C LEU A 84 -11.73 30.22 -13.75
N ARG A 85 -10.62 30.95 -13.94
CA ARG A 85 -9.27 30.37 -13.82
C ARG A 85 -8.98 29.92 -12.39
N GLU A 86 -9.32 30.75 -11.39
CA GLU A 86 -9.15 30.41 -9.98
C GLU A 86 -10.03 29.21 -9.59
N GLN A 87 -11.29 29.21 -10.00
CA GLN A 87 -12.22 28.10 -9.75
C GLN A 87 -11.73 26.80 -10.41
N LYS A 88 -11.24 26.85 -11.64
CA LYS A 88 -10.67 25.68 -12.33
C LYS A 88 -9.46 25.13 -11.57
N LYS A 89 -8.57 26.00 -11.09
CA LYS A 89 -7.39 25.59 -10.33
C LYS A 89 -7.78 24.90 -9.02
N GLN A 90 -8.72 25.50 -8.27
CA GLN A 90 -9.25 24.90 -7.02
C GLN A 90 -9.88 23.53 -7.29
N PHE A 91 -10.69 23.43 -8.34
CA PHE A 91 -11.32 22.16 -8.72
C PHE A 91 -10.30 21.09 -9.12
N GLU A 92 -9.21 21.45 -9.81
CA GLU A 92 -8.14 20.53 -10.15
C GLU A 92 -7.38 20.01 -8.91
N GLU A 93 -7.14 20.89 -7.93
CA GLU A 93 -6.53 20.55 -6.64
C GLU A 93 -7.46 19.63 -5.81
N GLU A 94 -8.72 20.01 -5.67
CA GLU A 94 -9.75 19.21 -4.97
C GLU A 94 -9.93 17.83 -5.61
N GLN A 95 -9.99 17.75 -6.94
CA GLN A 95 -10.04 16.47 -7.64
C GLN A 95 -8.80 15.61 -7.40
N LYS A 96 -7.63 16.22 -7.27
CA LYS A 96 -6.39 15.49 -7.00
C LYS A 96 -6.41 14.90 -5.59
N GLU A 97 -6.85 15.68 -4.59
CA GLU A 97 -7.01 15.22 -3.21
C GLU A 97 -8.06 14.12 -3.10
N TYR A 98 -9.23 14.32 -3.69
CA TYR A 98 -10.30 13.34 -3.72
C TYR A 98 -9.87 12.01 -4.35
N ARG A 99 -9.12 12.05 -5.46
CA ARG A 99 -8.56 10.83 -6.07
C ARG A 99 -7.60 10.12 -5.13
N LYS A 100 -6.72 10.87 -4.45
CA LYS A 100 -5.78 10.28 -3.49
C LYS A 100 -6.53 9.60 -2.32
N GLU A 101 -7.52 10.27 -1.75
CA GLU A 101 -8.35 9.72 -0.68
C GLU A 101 -9.10 8.46 -1.13
N THR A 102 -9.69 8.48 -2.32
CA THR A 102 -10.39 7.33 -2.90
C THR A 102 -9.45 6.13 -3.08
N GLU A 103 -8.23 6.35 -3.58
CA GLU A 103 -7.24 5.27 -3.72
C GLU A 103 -6.78 4.74 -2.37
N LEU A 104 -6.63 5.60 -1.35
CA LEU A 104 -6.30 5.18 0.01
C LEU A 104 -7.41 4.31 0.61
N GLN A 105 -8.68 4.72 0.48
CA GLN A 105 -9.83 3.94 0.96
C GLN A 105 -9.92 2.58 0.26
N LYS A 106 -9.66 2.51 -1.06
CA LYS A 106 -9.60 1.24 -1.80
C LYS A 106 -8.49 0.34 -1.27
N PHE A 107 -7.30 0.91 -1.05
CA PHE A 107 -6.20 0.18 -0.45
C PHE A 107 -6.58 -0.37 0.93
N GLU A 108 -7.13 0.46 1.81
CA GLU A 108 -7.50 0.05 3.18
C GLU A 108 -8.55 -1.06 3.15
N THR A 109 -9.56 -0.92 2.30
CA THR A 109 -10.61 -1.94 2.13
C THR A 109 -9.99 -3.28 1.70
N GLN A 110 -9.09 -3.26 0.71
CA GLN A 110 -8.40 -4.47 0.25
C GLN A 110 -7.47 -5.05 1.34
N PHE A 111 -6.74 -4.20 2.06
CA PHE A 111 -5.86 -4.62 3.15
C PHE A 111 -6.65 -5.32 4.26
N TYR A 112 -7.75 -4.73 4.73
CA TYR A 112 -8.58 -5.32 5.79
C TYR A 112 -9.30 -6.59 5.33
N GLU A 113 -9.65 -6.68 4.05
CA GLU A 113 -10.19 -7.92 3.48
C GLU A 113 -9.13 -9.03 3.43
N MET A 114 -7.90 -8.73 3.02
CA MET A 114 -6.79 -9.67 3.10
C MET A 114 -6.49 -10.08 4.55
N LEU A 115 -6.59 -9.16 5.51
CA LEU A 115 -6.43 -9.46 6.93
C LEU A 115 -7.51 -10.44 7.42
N ARG A 116 -8.76 -10.22 7.00
CA ARG A 116 -9.90 -11.11 7.30
C ARG A 116 -9.70 -12.50 6.70
N LEU A 117 -9.36 -12.57 5.41
CA LEU A 117 -9.07 -13.83 4.72
C LEU A 117 -7.89 -14.58 5.36
N HIS A 118 -6.86 -13.87 5.82
CA HIS A 118 -5.77 -14.49 6.57
C HIS A 118 -6.26 -15.16 7.87
N LYS A 119 -7.11 -14.47 8.63
CA LYS A 119 -7.72 -15.04 9.85
C LYS A 119 -8.63 -16.23 9.54
N GLU A 120 -9.40 -16.18 8.45
CA GLU A 120 -10.21 -17.30 7.97
C GLU A 120 -9.33 -18.50 7.62
N ASN A 121 -8.27 -18.30 6.81
CA ASN A 121 -7.29 -19.32 6.48
C ASN A 121 -6.69 -19.98 7.73
N VAL A 122 -6.37 -19.20 8.76
CA VAL A 122 -5.87 -19.73 10.04
C VAL A 122 -6.94 -20.59 10.72
N ASN A 123 -8.18 -20.11 10.80
CA ASN A 123 -9.27 -20.83 11.47
C ASN A 123 -9.66 -22.13 10.76
N GLU A 124 -9.47 -22.20 9.44
CA GLU A 124 -9.71 -23.38 8.62
C GLU A 124 -8.64 -24.45 8.75
N ILE A 125 -7.48 -24.14 9.35
CA ILE A 125 -6.45 -25.14 9.63
C ILE A 125 -7.00 -26.14 10.63
N GLU A 126 -7.01 -27.40 10.20
CA GLU A 126 -7.56 -28.51 10.93
C GLU A 126 -6.61 -29.69 10.85
N ILE A 127 -6.21 -30.24 12.00
CA ILE A 127 -5.37 -31.43 12.08
C ILE A 127 -6.08 -32.48 12.93
N GLU A 128 -6.26 -33.66 12.35
CA GLU A 128 -6.78 -34.83 13.04
C GLU A 128 -5.70 -35.42 13.96
N THR A 129 -6.10 -35.72 15.19
CA THR A 129 -5.25 -36.34 16.20
C THR A 129 -5.33 -37.86 16.12
N ILE A 130 -4.34 -38.54 16.72
CA ILE A 130 -4.26 -39.99 16.76
C ILE A 130 -5.51 -40.62 17.43
N ASP A 131 -6.14 -39.91 18.38
CA ASP A 131 -7.38 -40.33 19.04
C ASP A 131 -8.66 -39.95 18.29
N GLY A 132 -8.57 -39.53 17.02
CA GLY A 132 -9.71 -39.19 16.16
C GLY A 132 -10.40 -37.89 16.53
N LYS A 133 -9.77 -37.04 17.36
CA LYS A 133 -10.23 -35.68 17.63
C LYS A 133 -9.61 -34.72 16.62
N THR A 134 -9.99 -33.46 16.76
CA THR A 134 -9.54 -32.41 15.87
C THR A 134 -8.91 -31.27 16.66
N ILE A 135 -7.75 -30.80 16.19
CA ILE A 135 -7.12 -29.56 16.62
C ILE A 135 -7.30 -28.52 15.52
N LYS A 136 -7.85 -27.36 15.87
CA LYS A 136 -8.15 -26.27 14.92
C LYS A 136 -7.35 -25.01 15.19
N GLY A 137 -7.18 -24.20 14.15
CA GLY A 137 -6.69 -22.83 14.27
C GLY A 137 -5.26 -22.74 14.79
N ARG A 138 -5.02 -21.75 15.66
CA ARG A 138 -3.70 -21.47 16.26
C ARG A 138 -3.11 -22.65 17.03
N ASN A 139 -3.95 -23.52 17.62
CA ASN A 139 -3.46 -24.70 18.33
C ASN A 139 -2.83 -25.73 17.39
N ALA A 140 -3.23 -25.73 16.11
CA ALA A 140 -2.61 -26.60 15.10
C ALA A 140 -1.14 -26.21 14.88
N PHE A 141 -0.80 -24.91 14.89
CA PHE A 141 0.58 -24.44 14.76
C PHE A 141 1.47 -24.90 15.91
N PHE A 142 0.93 -25.02 17.13
CA PHE A 142 1.68 -25.54 18.26
C PHE A 142 2.08 -27.01 18.06
N GLU A 143 1.15 -27.85 17.60
CA GLU A 143 1.46 -29.26 17.33
C GLU A 143 2.35 -29.42 16.08
N MET A 144 2.14 -28.64 15.03
CA MET A 144 3.03 -28.60 13.86
C MET A 144 4.46 -28.19 14.23
N LYS A 145 4.62 -27.20 15.11
CA LYS A 145 5.94 -26.78 15.61
C LYS A 145 6.64 -27.94 16.31
N LYS A 146 5.96 -28.63 17.23
CA LYS A 146 6.55 -29.78 17.93
C LYS A 146 6.95 -30.88 16.96
N ASP A 147 6.10 -31.18 15.97
CA ASP A 147 6.38 -32.19 14.95
C ASP A 147 7.66 -31.83 14.15
N LEU A 148 7.80 -30.57 13.74
CA LEU A 148 9.01 -30.09 13.07
C LEU A 148 10.25 -30.18 13.99
N GLU A 149 10.16 -29.69 15.22
CA GLU A 149 11.31 -29.63 16.14
C GLU A 149 11.75 -31.03 16.62
N ASP A 150 10.83 -32.00 16.69
CA ASP A 150 11.17 -33.39 16.99
C ASP A 150 11.96 -34.08 15.86
N MET A 151 11.97 -33.51 14.65
CA MET A 151 12.79 -33.98 13.53
C MET A 151 14.22 -33.39 13.55
N PHE A 152 14.47 -32.31 14.30
CA PHE A 152 15.80 -31.67 14.33
C PHE A 152 16.90 -32.59 14.89
N PRO A 153 16.70 -33.36 15.98
CA PRO A 153 17.71 -34.29 16.48
C PRO A 153 17.99 -35.49 15.56
N MET A 154 17.14 -35.78 14.57
CA MET A 154 17.31 -36.93 13.68
C MET A 154 18.52 -36.78 12.74
N TYR A 155 19.09 -35.57 12.64
CA TYR A 155 20.33 -35.34 11.93
C TYR A 155 21.50 -35.41 12.92
N GLU A 156 22.31 -36.47 12.86
CA GLU A 156 23.46 -36.75 13.75
C GLU A 156 24.57 -35.67 13.74
N SER A 157 24.43 -34.60 12.95
CA SER A 157 25.36 -33.47 12.90
C SER A 157 24.64 -32.17 13.24
N ARG A 158 25.39 -31.18 13.75
CA ARG A 158 24.87 -29.84 14.06
C ARG A 158 23.98 -29.31 12.93
N LEU A 159 22.86 -28.68 13.27
CA LEU A 159 21.95 -28.13 12.27
C LEU A 159 22.70 -27.13 11.37
N ASN A 160 22.35 -27.15 10.09
CA ASN A 160 22.83 -26.20 9.10
C ASN A 160 21.74 -26.00 8.02
N GLY A 161 21.96 -25.07 7.10
CA GLY A 161 20.97 -24.75 6.06
C GLY A 161 20.54 -25.95 5.22
N ASN A 162 21.45 -26.87 4.90
CA ASN A 162 21.14 -28.04 4.08
C ASN A 162 20.33 -29.08 4.86
N SER A 163 20.72 -29.36 6.10
CA SER A 163 19.98 -30.31 6.95
C SER A 163 18.57 -29.80 7.25
N LEU A 164 18.43 -28.51 7.58
CA LEU A 164 17.14 -27.91 7.86
C LEU A 164 16.23 -27.87 6.64
N ARG A 165 16.76 -27.58 5.44
CA ARG A 165 16.00 -27.68 4.18
C ARG A 165 15.41 -29.09 3.99
N GLY A 166 16.20 -30.13 4.24
CA GLY A 166 15.76 -31.52 4.16
C GLY A 166 14.67 -31.87 5.18
N ILE A 167 14.92 -31.53 6.44
CA ILE A 167 13.95 -31.76 7.53
C ILE A 167 12.64 -31.03 7.26
N TYR A 168 12.71 -29.74 6.92
CA TYR A 168 11.53 -28.95 6.60
C TYR A 168 10.78 -29.49 5.38
N GLY A 169 11.50 -30.02 4.39
CA GLY A 169 10.90 -30.68 3.23
C GLY A 169 10.04 -31.87 3.64
N VAL A 170 10.52 -32.74 4.54
CA VAL A 170 9.74 -33.88 5.05
C VAL A 170 8.60 -33.43 5.96
N PHE A 171 8.83 -32.45 6.84
CA PHE A 171 7.77 -31.85 7.63
C PHE A 171 6.64 -31.25 6.76
N PHE A 172 7.00 -30.59 5.66
CA PHE A 172 6.02 -29.91 4.81
C PHE A 172 5.29 -30.91 3.91
N TRP A 173 6.00 -31.80 3.22
CA TRP A 173 5.40 -32.71 2.23
C TRP A 173 4.93 -34.06 2.80
N GLY A 174 5.49 -34.48 3.92
CA GLY A 174 5.32 -35.80 4.51
C GLY A 174 6.21 -36.86 3.86
N ILE A 175 6.55 -37.91 4.61
CA ILE A 175 7.41 -39.01 4.11
C ILE A 175 6.62 -40.06 3.32
N LEU A 176 5.38 -40.33 3.72
CA LEU A 176 4.52 -41.35 3.12
C LEU A 176 3.84 -40.89 1.83
N ASN A 177 3.91 -39.59 1.54
CA ASN A 177 3.29 -39.03 0.35
C ASN A 177 4.24 -39.28 -0.84
N LYS A 178 3.77 -39.98 -1.88
CA LYS A 178 4.53 -40.22 -3.14
C LYS A 178 5.10 -38.94 -3.78
N GLY A 179 4.66 -37.76 -3.33
CA GLY A 179 5.17 -36.45 -3.74
C GLY A 179 6.61 -36.13 -3.31
N LEU A 180 7.16 -36.75 -2.26
CA LEU A 180 8.56 -36.51 -1.84
C LEU A 180 9.54 -37.09 -2.88
N VAL A 181 9.25 -38.29 -3.39
CA VAL A 181 10.03 -39.00 -4.43
C VAL A 181 9.91 -38.32 -5.82
N LEU A 182 8.79 -37.63 -6.09
CA LEU A 182 8.58 -36.93 -7.37
C LEU A 182 9.25 -35.54 -7.46
N ARG A 183 9.83 -35.03 -6.36
CA ARG A 183 10.42 -33.67 -6.29
C ARG A 183 11.91 -33.65 -5.98
N ASP A 184 12.62 -34.69 -6.41
CA ASP A 184 14.08 -34.83 -6.47
C ASP A 184 14.82 -33.60 -7.03
N ASN A 185 14.14 -32.73 -7.78
CA ASN A 185 14.69 -31.51 -8.38
C ASN A 185 14.74 -30.29 -7.45
N LEU A 186 14.12 -30.32 -6.26
CA LEU A 186 14.18 -29.22 -5.29
C LEU A 186 15.48 -29.20 -4.47
N PHE A 187 16.32 -30.22 -4.63
CA PHE A 187 17.55 -30.39 -3.88
C PHE A 187 18.72 -30.43 -4.86
N GLU A 188 19.52 -29.36 -4.88
CA GLU A 188 20.72 -29.26 -5.72
C GLU A 188 21.71 -30.40 -5.49
N ASN A 189 21.65 -31.05 -4.31
CA ASN A 189 22.51 -32.17 -3.96
C ASN A 189 21.69 -33.41 -3.54
N LYS A 190 21.34 -34.24 -4.53
CA LYS A 190 20.57 -35.50 -4.40
C LYS A 190 21.08 -36.43 -3.29
N SER A 191 22.39 -36.42 -2.97
CA SER A 191 22.97 -37.30 -1.96
C SER A 191 22.47 -37.04 -0.54
N THR A 192 22.15 -35.78 -0.22
CA THR A 192 21.84 -35.36 1.16
C THR A 192 20.41 -35.69 1.56
N LEU A 193 19.45 -35.47 0.66
CA LEU A 193 18.05 -35.82 0.90
C LEU A 193 17.84 -37.33 0.82
N HIS A 194 18.42 -38.00 -0.18
CA HIS A 194 18.30 -39.46 -0.27
C HIS A 194 18.91 -40.14 0.95
N SER A 195 20.05 -39.64 1.45
CA SER A 195 20.59 -40.08 2.74
C SER A 195 19.66 -39.76 3.92
N PHE A 196 18.93 -38.63 3.92
CA PHE A 196 17.96 -38.29 4.96
C PHE A 196 16.75 -39.22 4.93
N ILE A 197 16.11 -39.38 3.77
CA ILE A 197 14.96 -40.27 3.58
C ILE A 197 15.37 -41.68 3.97
N ASN A 198 16.51 -42.19 3.49
CA ASN A 198 16.99 -43.53 3.86
C ASN A 198 17.31 -43.64 5.35
N LYS A 199 17.83 -42.58 6.01
CA LYS A 199 18.05 -42.58 7.46
C LYS A 199 16.74 -42.56 8.25
N VAL A 200 15.76 -41.78 7.81
CA VAL A 200 14.45 -41.72 8.45
C VAL A 200 13.70 -43.03 8.21
N GLU A 201 13.73 -43.58 7.00
CA GLU A 201 13.21 -44.91 6.68
C GLU A 201 13.93 -46.00 7.48
N ASP A 202 15.26 -46.03 7.53
CA ASP A 202 16.02 -46.99 8.35
C ASP A 202 15.72 -46.85 9.84
N TYR A 203 15.54 -45.62 10.33
CA TYR A 203 15.17 -45.35 11.73
C TYR A 203 13.74 -45.84 12.02
N LEU A 204 12.78 -45.50 11.16
CA LEU A 204 11.40 -45.98 11.23
C LEU A 204 11.37 -47.51 11.13
N ILE A 205 12.13 -48.13 10.24
CA ILE A 205 12.26 -49.59 10.08
C ILE A 205 12.84 -50.22 11.35
N LYS A 206 13.88 -49.63 11.95
CA LYS A 206 14.49 -50.14 13.20
C LYS A 206 13.56 -50.03 14.42
N GLU A 207 12.74 -48.98 14.50
CA GLU A 207 11.78 -48.81 15.60
C GLU A 207 10.43 -49.53 15.38
N VAL A 208 9.99 -49.70 14.13
CA VAL A 208 8.71 -50.34 13.76
C VAL A 208 8.84 -51.85 13.58
N ILE A 209 10.00 -52.35 13.14
CA ILE A 209 10.27 -53.79 12.98
C ILE A 209 10.90 -54.36 14.26
N SER A 210 10.12 -54.39 15.35
CA SER A 210 10.16 -55.52 16.27
C SER A 210 9.09 -56.52 15.80
N PRO A 211 9.38 -57.84 15.71
CA PRO A 211 8.69 -58.77 14.80
C PRO A 211 7.31 -59.25 15.24
N THR A 212 6.47 -58.39 15.81
CA THR A 212 5.09 -58.75 16.21
C THR A 212 4.11 -57.60 16.02
N ASN A 213 3.34 -57.72 14.93
CA ASN A 213 2.00 -57.16 14.66
C ASN A 213 1.89 -55.80 13.94
N MET A 214 1.75 -55.91 12.62
CA MET A 214 1.50 -54.86 11.63
C MET A 214 0.04 -54.32 11.61
N SER A 215 -0.67 -54.31 12.73
CA SER A 215 -2.06 -53.77 12.77
C SER A 215 -2.28 -52.60 13.73
N TYR A 216 -1.27 -52.24 14.51
CA TYR A 216 -1.25 -51.04 15.33
C TYR A 216 0.20 -50.58 15.34
N LEU A 217 0.51 -49.46 14.68
CA LEU A 217 1.76 -48.76 14.97
C LEU A 217 1.67 -48.39 16.46
N PRO A 218 2.41 -49.05 17.36
CA PRO A 218 2.44 -48.61 18.75
C PRO A 218 2.99 -47.19 18.71
N GLU A 219 2.48 -46.29 19.56
CA GLU A 219 3.03 -44.95 19.81
C GLU A 219 4.55 -44.94 19.55
N ILE A 220 4.99 -44.48 18.37
CA ILE A 220 6.41 -44.30 18.10
C ILE A 220 6.81 -43.09 18.95
N VAL A 221 7.31 -43.36 20.16
CA VAL A 221 7.77 -42.36 21.12
C VAL A 221 9.17 -41.90 20.71
N TRP A 222 9.31 -41.32 19.52
CA TRP A 222 10.52 -40.58 19.15
C TRP A 222 10.25 -39.09 19.31
N GLY A 223 11.24 -38.30 19.72
CA GLY A 223 11.10 -36.84 19.90
C GLY A 223 10.97 -36.42 21.35
N ARG A 224 11.18 -35.12 21.63
CA ARG A 224 11.12 -34.59 23.01
C ARG A 224 9.70 -34.37 23.48
N HIS A 225 8.74 -34.40 22.57
CA HIS A 225 7.35 -34.04 22.83
C HIS A 225 6.41 -35.23 22.64
N LYS A 226 5.42 -35.35 23.53
CA LYS A 226 4.23 -36.17 23.25
C LYS A 226 3.37 -35.45 22.22
N LEU A 227 3.37 -35.94 20.98
CA LEU A 227 2.54 -35.41 19.90
C LEU A 227 1.13 -35.98 19.95
N LYS A 228 0.15 -35.13 19.64
CA LYS A 228 -1.25 -35.56 19.46
C LYS A 228 -1.55 -35.98 18.03
N ILE A 229 -0.68 -35.67 17.09
CA ILE A 229 -0.89 -35.81 15.65
C ILE A 229 -0.01 -36.92 15.07
N GLU A 230 -0.40 -37.46 13.93
CA GLU A 230 0.43 -38.42 13.18
C GLU A 230 1.72 -37.74 12.70
N ARG A 231 2.86 -38.37 13.02
CA ARG A 231 4.18 -37.90 12.62
C ARG A 231 4.39 -38.08 11.11
N LEU A 232 5.13 -37.15 10.48
CA LEU A 232 5.58 -37.24 9.08
C LEU A 232 4.46 -37.32 8.01
N LYS A 233 3.22 -36.93 8.35
CA LYS A 233 2.10 -36.88 7.39
C LYS A 233 2.26 -35.75 6.36
N GLY A 234 2.95 -34.68 6.75
CA GLY A 234 3.11 -33.48 5.94
C GLY A 234 2.00 -32.46 6.17
N HIS A 235 2.36 -31.18 6.22
CA HIS A 235 1.44 -30.07 6.53
C HIS A 235 1.23 -29.08 5.37
N HIS A 236 1.68 -29.41 4.15
CA HIS A 236 1.67 -28.50 2.99
C HIS A 236 0.28 -27.99 2.59
N SER A 237 -0.76 -28.81 2.78
CA SER A 237 -2.13 -28.48 2.40
C SER A 237 -2.65 -27.23 3.12
N TYR A 238 -2.21 -27.01 4.36
CA TYR A 238 -2.59 -25.84 5.14
C TYR A 238 -1.51 -24.76 5.07
N LEU A 239 -0.25 -25.13 5.35
CA LEU A 239 0.85 -24.18 5.44
C LEU A 239 1.16 -23.48 4.11
N GLY A 240 0.97 -24.17 2.97
CA GLY A 240 1.20 -23.58 1.65
C GLY A 240 0.28 -22.42 1.34
N HIS A 241 -1.02 -22.54 1.67
CA HIS A 241 -1.98 -21.45 1.49
C HIS A 241 -1.73 -20.32 2.50
N TYR A 242 -1.49 -20.70 3.76
CA TYR A 242 -1.18 -19.76 4.84
C TYR A 242 0.01 -18.83 4.50
N TYR A 243 1.18 -19.40 4.20
CA TYR A 243 2.39 -18.60 3.93
C TYR A 243 2.25 -17.76 2.67
N ARG A 244 1.66 -18.32 1.60
CA ARG A 244 1.45 -17.59 0.35
C ARG A 244 0.56 -16.37 0.57
N HIS A 245 -0.55 -16.55 1.29
CA HIS A 245 -1.46 -15.46 1.57
C HIS A 245 -0.80 -14.39 2.43
N LEU A 246 -0.13 -14.79 3.52
CA LEU A 246 0.58 -13.86 4.39
C LEU A 246 1.66 -13.06 3.63
N PHE A 247 2.45 -13.73 2.78
CA PHE A 247 3.47 -13.10 1.94
C PHE A 247 2.85 -12.10 0.95
N LEU A 248 1.75 -12.47 0.29
CA LEU A 248 1.06 -11.59 -0.64
C LEU A 248 0.48 -10.36 0.05
N THR A 249 -0.07 -10.49 1.26
CA THR A 249 -0.54 -9.33 2.04
C THR A 249 0.61 -8.38 2.36
N VAL A 250 1.77 -8.91 2.77
CA VAL A 250 2.94 -8.07 3.06
C VAL A 250 3.41 -7.36 1.79
N LYS A 251 3.55 -8.09 0.69
CA LYS A 251 3.95 -7.55 -0.61
C LYS A 251 2.96 -6.50 -1.13
N PHE A 252 1.66 -6.70 -0.90
CA PHE A 252 0.61 -5.74 -1.26
C PHE A 252 0.82 -4.40 -0.56
N VAL A 253 1.16 -4.39 0.74
CA VAL A 253 1.43 -3.15 1.49
C VAL A 253 2.76 -2.53 1.07
N VAL A 254 3.84 -3.32 1.01
CA VAL A 254 5.20 -2.83 0.71
C VAL A 254 5.30 -2.21 -0.68
N ASN A 255 4.58 -2.75 -1.66
CA ASN A 255 4.64 -2.28 -3.04
C ASN A 255 3.77 -1.04 -3.32
N GLN A 256 3.07 -0.50 -2.31
CA GLN A 256 2.33 0.75 -2.49
C GLN A 256 3.28 1.93 -2.70
N LYS A 257 2.84 2.86 -3.53
CA LYS A 257 3.61 4.06 -3.86
C LYS A 257 3.71 4.99 -2.66
N GLU A 258 4.86 5.63 -2.51
CA GLU A 258 5.16 6.54 -1.40
C GLU A 258 4.28 7.80 -1.38
N ASP A 259 3.74 8.21 -2.53
CA ASP A 259 2.81 9.33 -2.62
C ASP A 259 1.41 8.99 -2.09
N LEU A 260 1.05 7.70 -2.08
CA LEU A 260 -0.20 7.20 -1.51
C LEU A 260 -0.04 6.87 -0.03
N ILE A 261 0.98 6.07 0.31
CA ILE A 261 1.25 5.56 1.65
C ILE A 261 2.74 5.69 1.93
N SER A 262 3.07 6.42 2.98
CA SER A 262 4.46 6.58 3.43
C SER A 262 5.04 5.28 4.00
N GLU A 263 6.36 5.15 4.06
CA GLU A 263 7.03 4.00 4.69
C GLU A 263 6.60 3.80 6.15
N GLU A 264 6.33 4.88 6.90
CA GLU A 264 5.84 4.80 8.27
C GLU A 264 4.42 4.21 8.35
N GLU A 265 3.53 4.63 7.44
CA GLU A 265 2.18 4.07 7.34
C GLU A 265 2.23 2.59 6.92
N LYS A 266 3.11 2.20 5.99
CA LYS A 266 3.33 0.79 5.61
C LYS A 266 3.71 -0.04 6.84
N LEU A 267 4.63 0.45 7.67
CA LEU A 267 5.00 -0.20 8.94
C LEU A 267 3.81 -0.32 9.89
N ASN A 268 2.95 0.69 9.97
CA ASN A 268 1.75 0.66 10.81
C ASN A 268 0.75 -0.41 10.34
N TYR A 269 0.46 -0.53 9.04
CA TYR A 269 -0.40 -1.60 8.51
C TYR A 269 0.21 -2.98 8.73
N LEU A 270 1.51 -3.15 8.49
CA LEU A 270 2.19 -4.43 8.72
C LEU A 270 2.24 -4.80 10.21
N ARG A 271 2.31 -3.82 11.11
CA ARG A 271 2.16 -4.04 12.55
C ARG A 271 0.76 -4.57 12.89
N ILE A 272 -0.30 -4.07 12.26
CA ILE A 272 -1.68 -4.58 12.44
C ILE A 272 -1.76 -6.04 11.97
N LEU A 273 -1.20 -6.36 10.80
CA LEU A 273 -1.14 -7.72 10.28
C LEU A 273 -0.37 -8.65 11.22
N ARG A 274 0.83 -8.25 11.63
CA ARG A 274 1.68 -9.01 12.55
C ARG A 274 1.01 -9.26 13.90
N ALA A 275 0.22 -8.32 14.41
CA ALA A 275 -0.52 -8.49 15.65
C ALA A 275 -1.58 -9.62 15.60
N GLN A 276 -1.94 -10.11 14.40
CA GLN A 276 -2.80 -11.29 14.27
C GLN A 276 -2.05 -12.62 14.42
N LEU A 277 -0.71 -12.60 14.25
CA LEU A 277 0.15 -13.78 14.29
C LEU A 277 0.49 -14.16 15.74
N SER A 278 0.18 -15.39 16.12
CA SER A 278 0.65 -15.99 17.36
C SER A 278 2.16 -16.22 17.36
N ASN A 279 2.74 -16.42 18.55
CA ASN A 279 4.17 -16.73 18.69
C ASN A 279 4.55 -17.98 17.88
N TYR A 280 3.71 -19.03 17.91
CA TYR A 280 3.95 -20.24 17.14
C TYR A 280 3.91 -20.01 15.64
N GLU A 281 3.03 -19.14 15.14
CA GLU A 281 2.99 -18.74 13.74
C GLU A 281 4.28 -17.99 13.33
N GLN A 282 4.77 -17.08 14.17
CA GLN A 282 6.03 -16.36 13.91
C GLN A 282 7.24 -17.29 13.94
N ILE A 283 7.29 -18.24 14.88
CA ILE A 283 8.34 -19.28 14.94
C ILE A 283 8.30 -20.16 13.69
N MET A 284 7.10 -20.60 13.28
CA MET A 284 6.93 -21.41 12.08
C MET A 284 7.31 -20.67 10.80
N LEU A 285 6.99 -19.37 10.71
CA LEU A 285 7.42 -18.48 9.64
C LEU A 285 8.94 -18.31 9.61
N PHE A 286 9.57 -18.15 10.78
CA PHE A 286 11.02 -18.10 10.90
C PHE A 286 11.66 -19.40 10.40
N TYR A 287 11.17 -20.57 10.82
CA TYR A 287 11.67 -21.85 10.33
C TYR A 287 11.43 -22.07 8.83
N ASN A 288 10.32 -21.55 8.30
CA ASN A 288 10.04 -21.57 6.86
C ASN A 288 11.10 -20.79 6.06
N TRP A 289 11.47 -19.60 6.52
CA TRP A 289 12.54 -18.83 5.92
C TRP A 289 13.90 -19.50 6.11
N LEU A 290 14.20 -19.94 7.33
CA LEU A 290 15.49 -20.54 7.68
C LEU A 290 15.78 -21.81 6.88
N SER A 291 14.73 -22.58 6.53
CA SER A 291 14.83 -23.77 5.67
C SER A 291 14.92 -23.45 4.18
N SER A 292 14.93 -22.16 3.80
CA SER A 292 14.91 -21.60 2.45
C SER A 292 13.64 -21.83 1.62
N TYR A 293 12.64 -22.57 2.13
CA TYR A 293 11.32 -22.64 1.49
C TYR A 293 10.62 -21.27 1.44
N GLY A 294 10.86 -20.45 2.46
CA GLY A 294 10.44 -19.07 2.56
C GLY A 294 11.58 -18.07 2.35
N GLY A 295 12.61 -18.41 1.57
CA GLY A 295 13.78 -17.54 1.39
C GLY A 295 13.44 -16.11 0.93
N ASP A 296 12.31 -15.95 0.23
CA ASP A 296 11.84 -14.65 -0.26
C ASP A 296 11.39 -13.67 0.83
N TRP A 297 11.19 -14.12 2.07
CA TRP A 297 10.85 -13.24 3.19
C TRP A 297 11.98 -12.27 3.54
N GLU A 298 13.23 -12.72 3.42
CA GLU A 298 14.40 -11.93 3.77
C GLU A 298 15.58 -12.36 2.89
N ASN A 299 15.82 -11.60 1.82
CA ASN A 299 16.89 -11.80 0.85
C ASN A 299 17.44 -10.42 0.38
N ASN A 300 17.97 -10.33 -0.85
CA ASN A 300 18.47 -9.08 -1.42
C ASN A 300 17.36 -8.18 -1.99
N GLU A 301 16.23 -8.76 -2.38
CA GLU A 301 15.09 -8.04 -2.96
C GLU A 301 14.08 -7.61 -1.88
N ASN A 302 13.83 -8.49 -0.91
CA ASN A 302 12.86 -8.31 0.16
C ASN A 302 13.55 -8.29 1.52
N GLN A 303 13.19 -7.34 2.36
CA GLN A 303 13.65 -7.20 3.74
C GLN A 303 12.46 -7.22 4.71
N PHE A 304 11.54 -8.18 4.56
CA PHE A 304 10.27 -8.15 5.29
C PHE A 304 10.43 -8.43 6.78
N PHE A 305 11.43 -9.22 7.16
CA PHE A 305 11.70 -9.44 8.58
C PHE A 305 12.45 -8.27 9.17
N THR A 306 13.51 -7.78 8.53
CA THR A 306 14.35 -6.75 9.13
C THR A 306 13.77 -5.36 8.97
N LYS A 307 13.48 -4.92 7.74
CA LYS A 307 12.94 -3.57 7.47
C LYS A 307 11.51 -3.41 7.99
N TYR A 308 10.66 -4.40 7.73
CA TYR A 308 9.23 -4.33 8.07
C TYR A 308 8.84 -5.05 9.36
N LYS A 309 9.81 -5.64 10.07
CA LYS A 309 9.62 -6.31 11.36
C LYS A 309 8.51 -7.37 11.34
N MET A 310 8.26 -8.08 10.23
CA MET A 310 7.16 -9.06 10.18
C MET A 310 7.29 -10.18 11.22
N ILE A 311 8.51 -10.38 11.74
CA ILE A 311 8.81 -11.21 12.89
C ILE A 311 9.34 -10.28 13.99
N HIS A 312 8.60 -10.19 15.10
CA HIS A 312 8.94 -9.29 16.22
C HIS A 312 8.68 -9.96 17.58
N ASN A 313 7.86 -11.00 17.63
CA ASN A 313 7.57 -11.75 18.85
C ASN A 313 8.13 -13.17 18.73
N LEU A 314 9.46 -13.29 18.65
CA LEU A 314 10.16 -14.57 18.73
C LEU A 314 10.79 -14.73 20.10
N TRP A 315 10.43 -15.82 20.77
CA TRP A 315 11.03 -16.18 22.04
C TRP A 315 12.04 -17.28 21.79
N HIS A 316 13.34 -16.98 21.93
CA HIS A 316 14.39 -17.99 21.75
C HIS A 316 14.21 -19.20 22.68
N ARG A 317 13.66 -18.99 23.88
CA ARG A 317 13.28 -20.07 24.81
C ARG A 317 12.21 -21.02 24.28
N GLU A 318 11.32 -20.52 23.41
CA GLU A 318 10.27 -21.36 22.82
C GLU A 318 10.75 -22.07 21.56
N MET A 319 11.93 -21.73 21.04
CA MET A 319 12.52 -22.37 19.86
C MET A 319 13.44 -23.53 20.25
N TYR A 320 13.76 -24.36 19.26
CA TYR A 320 14.74 -25.41 19.43
C TYR A 320 16.12 -24.81 19.69
N LYS A 321 16.74 -25.23 20.78
CA LYS A 321 18.07 -24.77 21.21
C LYS A 321 19.17 -25.38 20.35
N ASP A 322 19.72 -24.59 19.44
CA ASP A 322 20.82 -24.95 18.55
C ASP A 322 21.62 -23.70 18.13
N ASP A 323 22.94 -23.85 18.05
CA ASP A 323 23.87 -22.75 17.72
C ASP A 323 23.60 -22.14 16.34
N PHE A 324 23.15 -22.92 15.36
CA PHE A 324 22.82 -22.45 14.01
C PHE A 324 21.57 -21.57 14.03
N ILE A 325 20.53 -21.99 14.76
CA ILE A 325 19.30 -21.20 14.93
C ILE A 325 19.62 -19.89 15.64
N LYS A 326 20.38 -19.96 16.75
CA LYS A 326 20.83 -18.78 17.50
C LYS A 326 21.61 -17.80 16.62
N GLY A 327 22.64 -18.28 15.91
CA GLY A 327 23.45 -17.43 15.03
C GLY A 327 22.64 -16.77 13.91
N LYS A 328 21.56 -17.42 13.44
CA LYS A 328 20.67 -16.84 12.42
C LYS A 328 19.73 -15.77 12.96
N LEU A 329 19.33 -15.85 14.23
CA LEU A 329 18.62 -14.77 14.90
C LEU A 329 19.53 -13.56 15.12
N GLU A 330 20.77 -13.80 15.56
CA GLU A 330 21.79 -12.75 15.71
C GLU A 330 22.04 -12.03 14.37
N GLU A 331 22.13 -12.78 13.26
CA GLU A 331 22.27 -12.21 11.92
C GLU A 331 21.09 -11.29 11.54
N LEU A 332 19.85 -11.67 11.88
CA LEU A 332 18.66 -10.84 11.63
C LEU A 332 18.68 -9.56 12.47
N ILE A 333 19.03 -9.67 13.76
CA ILE A 333 19.19 -8.52 14.66
C ILE A 333 20.23 -7.55 14.12
N ASP A 334 21.40 -8.06 13.71
CA ASP A 334 22.48 -7.25 13.15
C ASP A 334 22.06 -6.58 11.85
N LYS A 335 21.36 -7.30 10.97
CA LYS A 335 20.84 -6.75 9.71
C LYS A 335 19.79 -5.67 9.97
N TYR A 336 18.90 -5.86 10.95
CA TYR A 336 17.95 -4.84 11.38
C TYR A 336 18.64 -3.56 11.88
N LYS A 337 19.66 -3.70 12.74
CA LYS A 337 20.46 -2.56 13.23
C LYS A 337 21.16 -1.83 12.10
N LYS A 338 21.76 -2.56 11.14
CA LYS A 338 22.39 -1.99 9.94
C LYS A 338 21.41 -1.23 9.04
N ASN A 339 20.15 -1.65 9.00
CA ASN A 339 19.09 -0.96 8.25
C ASN A 339 18.59 0.32 8.94
N GLY A 340 19.24 0.79 10.02
CA GLY A 340 18.83 1.99 10.75
C GLY A 340 17.72 1.74 11.78
N GLY A 341 17.44 0.48 12.10
CA GLY A 341 16.49 0.11 13.13
C GLY A 341 16.89 0.63 14.51
N SER A 342 15.99 1.38 15.16
CA SER A 342 16.17 1.86 16.54
C SER A 342 15.44 0.98 17.55
N GLY A 343 16.05 0.70 18.70
CA GLY A 343 15.49 -0.16 19.74
C GLY A 343 15.55 -1.64 19.41
N ASP A 344 14.84 -2.46 20.17
CA ASP A 344 14.92 -3.92 20.03
C ASP A 344 14.24 -4.43 18.76
N PHE A 345 14.85 -5.44 18.15
CA PHE A 345 14.29 -6.16 17.03
C PHE A 345 13.18 -7.12 17.48
N PHE A 346 13.28 -7.66 18.70
CA PHE A 346 12.25 -8.50 19.30
C PHE A 346 11.58 -7.81 20.50
N GLU A 347 10.33 -8.16 20.76
CA GLU A 347 9.49 -7.56 21.82
C GLU A 347 10.07 -7.75 23.23
N MET A 348 10.75 -8.87 23.48
CA MET A 348 11.38 -9.20 24.77
C MET A 348 12.85 -8.76 24.84
N GLY A 349 13.32 -7.95 23.90
CA GLY A 349 14.72 -7.59 23.76
C GLY A 349 15.49 -8.50 22.80
N ASP A 350 16.66 -8.03 22.38
CA ASP A 350 17.57 -8.77 21.49
C ASP A 350 18.42 -9.84 22.24
N ASP A 351 18.21 -9.98 23.55
CA ASP A 351 18.94 -10.93 24.39
C ASP A 351 18.48 -12.37 24.10
N ILE A 352 19.36 -13.15 23.47
CA ILE A 352 19.09 -14.55 23.08
C ILE A 352 19.56 -15.54 24.18
N GLU A 353 20.19 -15.06 25.25
CA GLU A 353 20.65 -15.91 26.35
C GLU A 353 19.51 -16.38 27.24
N ASP A 354 19.58 -17.66 27.65
CA ASP A 354 18.64 -18.23 28.62
C ASP A 354 18.98 -17.70 30.02
N THR A 355 18.30 -16.64 30.45
CA THR A 355 18.36 -16.15 31.84
C THR A 355 17.61 -17.09 32.79
N GLU A 356 18.07 -18.33 32.94
CA GLU A 356 17.66 -19.28 34.00
C GLU A 356 18.88 -19.96 34.65
N ASN A 357 19.90 -19.15 34.96
CA ASN A 357 20.84 -19.43 36.06
C ASN A 357 20.60 -18.44 37.20
N LYS A 358 19.35 -18.32 37.65
CA LYS A 358 18.99 -17.69 38.93
C LYS A 358 17.82 -18.41 39.57
#